data_AF-A0A1G0VD22-F1
#
_entry.id   AF-A0A1G0VD22-F1
#
_cell.length_a   1.000
_cell.length_b   1.000
_cell.length_c   1.000
_cell.angle_alpha   90.00
_cell.angle_beta   90.00
_cell.angle_gamma   90.00
#
_symmetry.space_group_name_H-M   'P 1'
#
loop_
_entity.id
_entity.type
_entity.pdbx_description
1 polymer ?
#
loop_
_entity_poly.entity_id
_entity_poly.type
_entity_poly.pdbx_seq_one_letter_code
_entity_poly.pdbx_strand_id
1 'polypeptide(L)'
;MASVNCWEFKKCGREPNGLKAIELGICPASIESRTNNINHGLNGGRACWALTGTLCGGKVQGSFASRLANCLECDFYKLVNKEEGVNTVQSKTIIGMVK
;
A
#
# COMPACT_ATOMS: atom_id res chain seq x y z
N MET A 1 4.83 -13.13 -14.34
CA MET A 1 5.62 -11.92 -14.02
C MET A 1 5.25 -11.50 -12.61
N ALA A 2 6.22 -11.18 -11.75
CA ALA A 2 5.93 -10.77 -10.38
C ALA A 2 5.37 -9.34 -10.38
N SER A 3 4.27 -9.11 -9.68
CA SER A 3 3.65 -7.78 -9.54
C SER A 3 4.47 -6.91 -8.58
N VAL A 4 4.67 -5.64 -8.93
CA VAL A 4 5.45 -4.70 -8.10
C VAL A 4 4.62 -4.17 -6.92
N ASN A 5 5.29 -3.96 -5.79
CA ASN A 5 4.70 -3.39 -4.58
C ASN A 5 4.83 -1.86 -4.56
N CYS A 6 4.05 -1.20 -3.69
CA CYS A 6 4.00 0.26 -3.66
C CYS A 6 5.36 0.91 -3.39
N TRP A 7 6.22 0.31 -2.56
CA TRP A 7 7.54 0.85 -2.23
C TRP A 7 8.53 0.70 -3.39
N GLU A 8 8.41 -0.35 -4.20
CA GLU A 8 9.20 -0.54 -5.42
C GLU A 8 8.78 0.45 -6.50
N PHE A 9 7.46 0.64 -6.69
CA PHE A 9 6.92 1.59 -7.65
C PHE A 9 7.23 3.05 -7.27
N LYS A 10 7.01 3.42 -6.00
CA LYS A 10 7.24 4.79 -5.51
C LYS A 10 8.71 5.05 -5.16
N LYS A 11 9.55 4.02 -5.09
CA LYS A 11 10.97 4.09 -4.67
C LYS A 11 11.13 4.86 -3.36
N CYS A 12 10.26 4.58 -2.40
CA CYS A 12 10.20 5.36 -1.16
C CYS A 12 11.27 4.97 -0.13
N GLY A 13 11.86 3.77 -0.24
CA GLY A 13 12.97 3.31 0.60
C GLY A 13 12.57 3.05 2.06
N ARG A 14 11.30 2.76 2.33
CA ARG A 14 10.78 2.50 3.69
C ARG A 14 10.41 1.03 3.93
N GLU A 15 10.68 0.15 2.97
CA GLU A 15 10.67 -1.29 3.16
C GLU A 15 11.70 -1.74 4.22
N PRO A 16 11.63 -2.98 4.76
CA PRO A 16 12.67 -3.49 5.63
C PRO A 16 14.05 -3.36 4.99
N ASN A 17 15.03 -2.84 5.74
CA ASN A 17 16.37 -2.52 5.26
C ASN A 17 16.45 -1.41 4.18
N GLY A 18 15.34 -0.70 3.92
CA GLY A 18 15.32 0.43 3.01
C GLY A 18 16.08 1.64 3.55
N LEU A 19 16.64 2.46 2.66
CA LEU A 19 17.49 3.61 2.99
C LEU A 19 16.85 4.64 3.94
N LYS A 20 15.52 4.76 3.89
CA LYS A 20 14.73 5.70 4.72
C LYS A 20 14.01 5.01 5.88
N ALA A 21 14.17 3.70 6.04
CA ALA A 21 13.53 2.95 7.13
C ALA A 21 14.06 3.35 8.51
N ILE A 22 15.35 3.70 8.62
CA ILE A 22 15.97 4.14 9.88
C ILE A 22 15.48 5.54 10.26
N GLU A 23 15.44 6.46 9.29
CA GLU A 23 15.09 7.87 9.52
C GLU A 23 13.57 8.09 9.66
N LEU A 24 12.77 7.47 8.80
CA LEU A 24 11.32 7.71 8.70
C LEU A 24 10.48 6.54 9.23
N GLY A 25 11.13 5.51 9.78
CA GLY A 25 10.49 4.27 10.19
C GLY A 25 10.09 3.37 9.02
N ILE A 26 9.92 2.07 9.32
CA ILE A 26 9.46 1.06 8.36
C ILE A 26 8.01 1.34 7.95
N CYS A 27 7.73 1.20 6.65
CA CYS A 27 6.41 1.39 6.08
C CYS A 27 5.47 0.25 6.53
N PRO A 28 4.29 0.56 7.10
CA PRO A 28 3.34 -0.48 7.51
C PRO A 28 2.94 -1.41 6.36
N ALA A 29 2.81 -0.89 5.14
CA ALA A 29 2.50 -1.70 3.96
C ALA A 29 3.56 -2.77 3.65
N SER A 30 4.82 -2.55 4.05
CA SER A 30 5.90 -3.50 3.80
C SER A 30 5.99 -4.63 4.83
N ILE A 31 5.27 -4.53 5.96
CA ILE A 31 5.33 -5.50 7.06
C ILE A 31 3.97 -6.06 7.48
N GLU A 32 2.87 -5.50 6.98
CA GLU A 32 1.52 -6.00 7.27
C GLU A 32 1.28 -7.34 6.57
N SER A 33 1.63 -8.43 7.27
CA SER A 33 1.56 -9.80 6.75
C SER A 33 0.13 -10.32 6.63
N ARG A 34 -0.86 -9.74 7.34
CA ARG A 34 -2.27 -10.14 7.26
C ARG A 34 -2.87 -9.91 5.88
N THR A 35 -2.29 -9.01 5.09
CA THR A 35 -2.72 -8.75 3.71
C THR A 35 -1.81 -9.41 2.67
N ASN A 36 -0.92 -10.31 3.08
CA ASN A 36 -0.01 -10.96 2.14
C ASN A 36 -0.78 -11.70 1.02
N ASN A 37 -0.25 -11.67 -0.20
CA ASN A 37 -0.87 -12.15 -1.45
C ASN A 37 -2.13 -11.38 -1.91
N ILE A 38 -2.58 -10.35 -1.20
CA ILE A 38 -3.69 -9.52 -1.67
C ILE A 38 -3.26 -8.80 -2.93
N ASN A 39 -4.09 -8.93 -3.97
CA ASN A 39 -3.80 -8.44 -5.31
C ASN A 39 -2.40 -8.91 -5.76
N HIS A 40 -2.02 -10.17 -5.58
CA HIS A 40 -0.69 -10.69 -5.97
C HIS A 40 0.51 -9.90 -5.42
N GLY A 41 0.32 -9.17 -4.30
CA GLY A 41 1.35 -8.37 -3.66
C GLY A 41 1.98 -9.05 -2.45
N LEU A 42 3.16 -8.57 -2.05
CA LEU A 42 3.79 -8.97 -0.80
C LEU A 42 3.24 -8.11 0.34
N ASN A 43 2.85 -8.72 1.45
CA ASN A 43 2.30 -8.03 2.63
C ASN A 43 1.20 -7.03 2.22
N GLY A 44 1.35 -5.75 2.53
CA GLY A 44 0.44 -4.67 2.13
C GLY A 44 0.78 -3.97 0.83
N GLY A 45 1.77 -4.46 0.09
CA GLY A 45 2.40 -3.76 -1.03
C GLY A 45 1.45 -3.41 -2.17
N ARG A 46 0.48 -4.28 -2.49
CA ARG A 46 -0.59 -4.01 -3.48
C ARG A 46 -1.95 -3.75 -2.81
N ALA A 47 -1.91 -3.27 -1.58
CA ALA A 47 -3.07 -2.93 -0.76
C ALA A 47 -2.85 -1.65 0.09
N CYS A 48 -1.80 -0.88 -0.21
CA CYS A 48 -1.29 0.17 0.68
C CYS A 48 -2.28 1.31 0.99
N TRP A 49 -3.31 1.48 0.16
CA TRP A 49 -4.40 2.44 0.37
C TRP A 49 -5.31 2.08 1.55
N ALA A 50 -5.35 0.79 1.92
CA ALA A 50 -6.19 0.29 2.99
C ALA A 50 -5.48 0.25 4.37
N LEU A 51 -4.18 0.51 4.44
CA LEU A 51 -3.35 0.30 5.65
C LEU A 51 -2.92 1.61 6.30
N THR A 52 -3.24 1.90 7.56
CA THR A 52 -2.87 3.14 8.29
C THR A 52 -1.35 3.37 8.41
N GLY A 53 -0.91 4.62 8.63
CA GLY A 53 0.51 4.95 8.87
C GLY A 53 1.44 4.91 7.63
N THR A 54 0.89 4.74 6.42
CA THR A 54 1.67 4.86 5.18
C THR A 54 1.87 6.32 4.81
N LEU A 55 3.07 6.65 4.32
CA LEU A 55 3.41 7.98 3.80
C LEU A 55 3.10 8.01 2.31
N CYS A 56 2.07 8.75 1.91
CA CYS A 56 1.86 9.13 0.51
C CYS A 56 2.35 10.57 0.34
N GLY A 57 3.31 10.79 -0.58
CA GLY A 57 3.89 12.13 -0.81
C GLY A 57 4.70 12.69 0.37
N GLY A 58 5.25 11.82 1.24
CA GLY A 58 6.11 12.25 2.36
C GLY A 58 5.36 12.74 3.60
N LYS A 59 4.03 12.69 3.64
CA LYS A 59 3.21 13.04 4.82
C LYS A 59 2.38 11.87 5.32
N VAL A 60 2.24 11.76 6.64
CA VAL A 60 1.34 10.77 7.26
C VAL A 60 -0.08 11.19 6.89
N GLN A 61 -0.80 10.31 6.21
CA GLN A 61 -2.17 10.59 5.78
C GLN A 61 -3.14 10.38 6.95
N GLY A 62 -4.10 11.31 7.11
CA GLY A 62 -5.07 11.36 8.21
C GLY A 62 -6.17 10.29 8.13
N SER A 63 -7.43 10.69 8.36
CA SER A 63 -8.57 9.76 8.43
C SER A 63 -8.78 8.98 7.12
N PHE A 64 -9.46 7.82 7.22
CA PHE A 64 -9.71 6.90 6.11
C PHE A 64 -10.34 7.59 4.88
N ALA A 65 -11.28 8.52 5.09
CA ALA A 65 -11.97 9.23 4.00
C ALA A 65 -11.04 10.15 3.21
N SER A 66 -10.22 10.96 3.88
CA SER A 66 -9.23 11.84 3.25
C SER A 66 -8.20 11.04 2.46
N ARG A 67 -7.87 9.86 2.96
CA ARG A 67 -6.91 8.96 2.33
C ARG A 67 -7.47 8.28 1.09
N LEU A 68 -8.72 7.82 1.12
CA LEU A 68 -9.32 7.15 -0.03
C LEU A 68 -9.33 8.09 -1.24
N ALA A 69 -9.72 9.36 -1.06
CA ALA A 69 -9.67 10.36 -2.12
C ALA A 69 -8.26 10.53 -2.71
N ASN A 70 -7.23 10.67 -1.87
CA ASN A 70 -5.84 10.76 -2.33
C ASN A 70 -5.35 9.47 -3.01
N CYS A 71 -5.85 8.31 -2.58
CA CYS A 71 -5.52 7.03 -3.18
C CYS A 71 -6.21 6.80 -4.52
N LEU A 72 -7.43 7.31 -4.73
CA LEU A 72 -8.11 7.25 -6.03
C LEU A 72 -7.29 7.98 -7.11
N GLU A 73 -6.57 9.04 -6.75
CA GLU A 73 -5.66 9.75 -7.64
C GLU A 73 -4.25 9.16 -7.74
N CYS A 74 -3.89 8.19 -6.91
CA CYS A 74 -2.56 7.60 -6.89
C CYS A 74 -2.31 6.70 -8.11
N ASP A 75 -1.25 6.97 -8.89
CA ASP A 75 -0.89 6.16 -10.06
C ASP A 75 -0.72 4.67 -9.74
N PHE A 76 -0.20 4.35 -8.55
CA PHE A 76 -0.03 2.97 -8.14
C PHE A 76 -1.36 2.28 -7.86
N TYR A 77 -2.32 2.98 -7.24
CA TYR A 77 -3.66 2.44 -7.05
C TYR A 77 -4.34 2.18 -8.42
N LYS A 78 -4.26 3.15 -9.33
CA LYS A 78 -4.77 3.03 -10.70
C LYS A 78 -4.11 1.87 -11.45
N LEU A 79 -2.80 1.69 -11.30
CA LEU A 79 -2.05 0.55 -11.84
C LEU A 79 -2.58 -0.78 -11.29
N VAL A 80 -2.73 -0.90 -9.96
CA VAL A 80 -3.22 -2.14 -9.36
C VAL A 80 -4.61 -2.51 -9.88
N ASN A 81 -5.54 -1.54 -9.91
CA ASN A 81 -6.88 -1.77 -10.44
C ASN A 81 -6.88 -2.13 -11.93
N LYS A 82 -5.95 -1.58 -12.72
CA LYS A 82 -5.80 -1.92 -14.14
C LYS A 82 -5.28 -3.34 -14.34
N GLU A 83 -4.30 -3.76 -13.53
CA GLU A 83 -3.68 -5.09 -13.63
C GLU A 83 -4.59 -6.21 -13.11
N GLU A 84 -5.30 -5.96 -12.00
CA GLU A 84 -6.20 -6.95 -11.38
C GLU A 84 -7.62 -6.94 -11.99
N GLY A 85 -8.06 -5.80 -12.52
CA GLY A 85 -9.39 -5.63 -13.09
C GLY A 85 -10.50 -5.97 -12.10
N VAL A 86 -11.42 -6.84 -12.54
CA VAL A 86 -12.55 -7.31 -11.71
C VAL A 86 -12.14 -8.14 -10.50
N ASN A 87 -10.91 -8.66 -10.47
CA ASN A 87 -10.39 -9.46 -9.38
C ASN A 87 -9.76 -8.62 -8.26
N THR A 88 -9.71 -7.29 -8.42
CA THR A 88 -9.18 -6.39 -7.39
C THR A 88 -9.94 -6.58 -6.07
N VAL A 89 -9.23 -6.90 -5.00
CA VAL A 89 -9.84 -7.05 -3.67
C VAL A 89 -10.35 -5.70 -3.17
N GLN A 90 -11.61 -5.68 -2.74
CA GLN A 90 -12.26 -4.45 -2.26
C GLN A 90 -11.59 -3.91 -0.98
N SER A 91 -11.42 -2.59 -0.92
CA SER A 91 -10.85 -1.91 0.25
C SER A 91 -11.53 -2.28 1.57
N LYS A 92 -12.86 -2.45 1.57
CA LYS A 92 -13.62 -2.87 2.77
C LYS A 92 -13.16 -4.23 3.30
N THR A 93 -12.91 -5.18 2.41
CA THR A 93 -12.42 -6.52 2.74
C THR A 93 -11.01 -6.43 3.33
N ILE A 94 -10.12 -5.67 2.68
CA ILE A 94 -8.74 -5.49 3.16
C ILE A 94 -8.71 -4.85 4.56
N ILE A 95 -9.53 -3.82 4.80
CA ILE A 95 -9.63 -3.16 6.10
C ILE A 95 -10.14 -4.13 7.18
N GLY A 96 -11.07 -5.03 6.82
CA GLY A 96 -11.56 -6.07 7.73
C GLY A 96 -10.48 -7.05 8.18
N MET A 97 -9.43 -7.27 7.38
CA MET A 97 -8.32 -8.16 7.71
C MET A 97 -7.34 -7.53 8.71
N VAL A 98 -7.27 -6.20 8.77
CA VAL A 98 -6.26 -5.47 9.56
C VAL A 98 -6.82 -4.78 10.80
N LYS A 99 -8.13 -4.84 11.01
CA LYS A 99 -8.80 -4.45 12.24
C LYS A 99 -8.47 -5.37 13.41
#